data_AF-A0A9X1UPQ4-F1
#
_entry.id   AF-A0A9X1UPQ4-F1
#
_cell.length_a   1.000
_cell.length_b   1.000
_cell.length_c   1.000
_cell.angle_alpha   90.00
_cell.angle_beta   90.00
_cell.angle_gamma   90.00
#
_symmetry.space_group_name_H-M   'P 1'
#
loop_
_entity.id
_entity.type
_entity.pdbx_description
1 polymer ?
#
loop_
_entity_poly.entity_id
_entity_poly.type
_entity_poly.pdbx_seq_one_letter_code
_entity_poly.pdbx_strand_id
1 'polypeptide(L)'
;MLRFADDLRVYLHREPVDFRCGINTLAALVEESMRLDPLARAVYAFRNRKCDRIKLLLYERTGFWLLLRRLEQDHFVWPRRHQAVIELTTEQLHWLLDGIDIDAVRRHPVRRYLHAS
;
A
#
# COMPACT_ATOMS: atom_id res chain seq x y z
N MET A 1 -10.66 -14.06 1.59
CA MET A 1 -9.75 -13.02 2.14
C MET A 1 -9.60 -11.91 1.11
N LEU A 2 -9.40 -10.66 1.52
CA LEU A 2 -9.26 -9.52 0.60
C LEU A 2 -8.07 -9.76 -0.36
N ARG A 3 -8.32 -9.71 -1.67
CA ARG A 3 -7.33 -9.85 -2.72
C ARG A 3 -7.56 -8.81 -3.80
N PHE A 4 -6.48 -8.14 -4.18
CA PHE A 4 -6.44 -7.21 -5.30
C PHE A 4 -5.88 -7.93 -6.53
N ALA A 5 -6.15 -7.40 -7.72
CA ALA A 5 -5.57 -7.91 -8.96
C ALA A 5 -4.05 -7.70 -8.99
N ASP A 6 -3.31 -8.65 -9.60
CA ASP A 6 -1.85 -8.64 -9.62
C ASP A 6 -1.24 -7.48 -10.44
N ASP A 7 -2.02 -6.95 -11.39
CA ASP A 7 -1.64 -5.86 -12.29
C ASP A 7 -2.02 -4.46 -11.74
N LEU A 8 -2.52 -4.39 -10.51
CA LEU A 8 -2.90 -3.14 -9.87
C LEU A 8 -1.67 -2.39 -9.36
N ARG A 9 -1.60 -1.08 -9.64
CA ARG A 9 -0.55 -0.23 -9.07
C ARG A 9 -0.84 0.02 -7.60
N VAL A 10 0.17 -0.12 -6.74
CA VAL A 10 0.05 0.17 -5.31
C VAL A 10 1.02 1.27 -4.94
N TYR A 11 0.49 2.31 -4.29
CA TYR A 11 1.25 3.46 -3.82
C TYR A 11 1.05 3.64 -2.32
N LEU A 12 2.14 3.80 -1.60
CA LEU A 12 2.14 4.10 -0.17
C LEU A 12 2.52 5.56 0.05
N HIS A 13 1.71 6.27 0.82
CA HIS A 13 2.10 7.56 1.36
C HIS A 13 3.10 7.36 2.51
N ARG A 14 4.28 7.99 2.43
CA ARG A 14 5.36 7.79 3.41
C ARG A 14 4.98 8.27 4.81
N GLU A 15 4.43 9.49 4.89
CA GLU A 15 4.13 10.15 6.16
C GLU A 15 2.80 9.66 6.76
N PRO A 16 2.67 9.63 8.09
CA PRO A 16 1.41 9.27 8.72
C PRO A 16 0.35 10.34 8.45
N VAL A 17 -0.88 9.91 8.22
CA VAL A 17 -2.02 10.82 8.01
C VAL A 17 -2.95 10.84 9.22
N ASP A 18 -3.76 11.88 9.32
CA ASP A 18 -4.87 11.91 10.27
C ASP A 18 -5.95 10.93 9.81
N PHE A 19 -6.27 9.93 10.64
CA PHE A 19 -7.23 8.89 10.29
C PHE A 19 -8.70 9.33 10.45
N ARG A 20 -8.95 10.59 10.82
CA ARG A 20 -10.26 11.25 10.67
C ARG A 20 -10.52 11.68 9.23
N CYS A 21 -9.49 11.82 8.39
CA CYS A 21 -9.64 12.18 6.98
C CYS A 21 -10.47 11.14 6.22
N GLY A 22 -11.53 11.60 5.55
CA GLY A 22 -12.37 10.80 4.67
C GLY A 22 -11.84 10.72 3.24
N ILE A 23 -12.67 10.22 2.33
CA ILE A 23 -12.34 10.02 0.91
C ILE A 23 -11.79 11.29 0.27
N ASN A 24 -12.52 12.42 0.35
CA ASN A 24 -12.14 13.65 -0.34
C ASN A 24 -10.77 14.18 0.11
N THR A 25 -10.51 14.16 1.42
CA THR A 25 -9.21 14.62 1.95
C THR A 25 -8.07 13.69 1.56
N LEU A 26 -8.31 12.37 1.52
CA LEU A 26 -7.30 11.42 1.08
C LEU A 26 -7.05 11.51 -0.43
N ALA A 27 -8.09 11.72 -1.24
CA ALA A 27 -7.96 11.97 -2.68
C ALA A 27 -7.17 13.25 -2.97
N ALA A 28 -7.47 14.35 -2.26
CA ALA A 28 -6.68 15.58 -2.36
C ALA A 28 -5.20 15.33 -1.98
N LEU A 29 -4.95 14.50 -0.97
CA LEU A 29 -3.58 14.15 -0.60
C LEU A 29 -2.86 13.32 -1.69
N VAL A 30 -3.56 12.45 -2.41
CA VAL A 30 -3.02 11.75 -3.58
C VAL A 30 -2.62 12.76 -4.68
N GLU A 31 -3.47 13.74 -4.98
CA GLU A 31 -3.19 14.75 -6.01
C GLU A 31 -2.05 15.70 -5.58
N GLU A 32 -2.14 16.25 -4.38
CA GLU A 32 -1.30 17.37 -3.95
C GLU A 32 0.06 16.91 -3.41
N SER A 33 0.07 15.87 -2.57
CA SER A 33 1.28 15.36 -1.92
C SER A 33 1.95 14.28 -2.77
N MET A 34 1.17 13.33 -3.28
CA MET A 34 1.73 12.20 -4.04
C MET A 34 1.94 12.53 -5.52
N ARG A 35 1.33 13.61 -6.03
CA ARG A 35 1.36 14.01 -7.46
C ARG A 35 0.87 12.90 -8.39
N LEU A 36 -0.17 12.18 -7.96
CA LEU A 36 -0.80 11.07 -8.68
C LEU A 36 -2.29 11.37 -8.92
N ASP A 37 -2.90 10.65 -9.86
CA ASP A 37 -4.33 10.75 -10.16
C ASP A 37 -5.15 9.81 -9.24
N PRO A 38 -5.98 10.31 -8.32
CA PRO A 38 -6.77 9.49 -7.41
C PRO A 38 -7.83 8.63 -8.13
N LEU A 39 -8.16 8.95 -9.38
CA LEU A 39 -9.10 8.20 -10.22
C LEU A 39 -8.43 7.09 -11.03
N ALA A 40 -7.09 7.03 -11.03
CA ALA A 40 -6.35 5.99 -11.71
C ALA A 40 -6.65 4.60 -11.12
N ARG A 41 -6.48 3.56 -11.95
CA ARG A 41 -6.58 2.15 -11.53
C ARG A 41 -5.39 1.78 -10.62
N ALA A 42 -5.50 2.17 -9.35
CA ALA A 42 -4.47 2.02 -8.34
C ALA A 42 -5.08 1.91 -6.93
N VAL A 43 -4.25 1.46 -5.98
CA VAL A 43 -4.54 1.49 -4.54
C VAL A 43 -3.57 2.45 -3.87
N TYR A 44 -4.13 3.38 -3.11
CA TYR A 44 -3.38 4.33 -2.29
C TYR A 44 -3.48 3.92 -0.82
N ALA A 45 -2.36 3.54 -0.23
CA ALA A 45 -2.27 3.08 1.14
C ALA A 45 -1.73 4.18 2.05
N PHE A 46 -2.42 4.39 3.17
CA PHE A 46 -2.06 5.35 4.20
C PHE A 46 -1.97 4.65 5.54
N ARG A 47 -1.06 5.10 6.40
CA ARG A 47 -0.95 4.65 7.80
C ARG A 47 -1.24 5.77 8.77
N ASN A 48 -1.68 5.41 9.96
CA ASN A 48 -1.78 6.37 11.05
C ASN A 48 -0.43 6.50 11.78
N ARG A 49 -0.32 7.46 12.69
CA ARG A 49 0.91 7.70 13.46
C ARG A 49 1.34 6.48 14.29
N LYS A 50 0.39 5.72 14.84
CA LYS A 50 0.68 4.51 15.62
C LYS A 50 1.06 3.31 14.75
N CYS A 51 0.85 3.35 13.44
CA CYS A 51 0.99 2.21 12.55
C CYS A 51 0.10 1.00 12.91
N ASP A 52 -0.95 1.16 13.71
CA ASP A 52 -1.92 0.10 14.04
C ASP A 52 -3.12 0.06 13.08
N ARG A 53 -3.19 1.03 12.15
CA ARG A 53 -4.27 1.15 11.17
C ARG A 53 -3.75 1.52 9.79
N ILE A 54 -4.37 0.93 8.77
CA ILE A 54 -4.17 1.26 7.35
C ILE A 54 -5.50 1.63 6.71
N LYS A 55 -5.49 2.70 5.92
CA LYS A 55 -6.57 3.02 4.98
C LYS A 55 -6.10 2.72 3.56
N LEU A 56 -6.94 2.06 2.78
CA LEU A 56 -6.75 1.85 1.34
C LEU A 56 -7.84 2.63 0.59
N LEU A 57 -7.42 3.60 -0.21
CA LEU A 57 -8.28 4.36 -1.11
C LEU A 57 -8.10 3.84 -2.53
N LEU A 58 -9.20 3.59 -3.23
CA LEU A 58 -9.21 3.19 -4.64
C LEU A 58 -10.47 3.69 -5.32
N TYR A 59 -10.34 4.11 -6.58
CA TYR A 59 -11.47 4.48 -7.42
C TYR A 59 -11.82 3.34 -8.37
N GLU A 60 -13.09 2.96 -8.42
CA GLU A 60 -13.57 1.92 -9.32
C GLU A 60 -14.86 2.38 -10.01
N ARG A 61 -14.87 2.37 -11.34
CA ARG A 61 -15.99 2.71 -12.23
C ARG A 61 -16.63 4.07 -11.95
N THR A 62 -17.46 4.14 -10.93
CA THR A 62 -18.32 5.28 -10.60
C THR A 62 -18.09 5.83 -9.19
N GLY A 63 -17.15 5.27 -8.40
CA GLY A 63 -17.00 5.70 -7.02
C GLY A 63 -15.70 5.30 -6.36
N PHE A 64 -15.45 5.97 -5.23
CA PHE A 64 -14.35 5.65 -4.34
C PHE A 64 -14.75 4.58 -3.34
N TRP A 65 -13.84 3.63 -3.14
CA TRP A 65 -13.82 2.72 -2.02
C TRP A 65 -12.77 3.18 -1.01
N LEU A 66 -13.13 3.10 0.27
CA LEU A 66 -12.20 3.31 1.38
C LEU A 66 -12.28 2.12 2.33
N LEU A 67 -11.21 1.33 2.37
CA LEU A 67 -11.11 0.19 3.28
C LEU A 67 -10.25 0.60 4.48
N LEU A 68 -10.70 0.26 5.68
CA LEU A 68 -9.94 0.44 6.92
C LEU A 68 -9.61 -0.91 7.51
N ARG A 69 -8.31 -1.19 7.70
CA ARG A 69 -7.85 -2.30 8.52
C ARG A 69 -7.27 -1.75 9.82
N ARG A 70 -7.74 -2.27 10.96
CA ARG A 70 -7.20 -2.02 12.29
C ARG A 70 -6.66 -3.35 12.83
N LEU A 71 -5.45 -3.32 13.38
CA LEU A 71 -4.94 -4.43 14.16
C LEU A 71 -5.44 -4.32 15.61
N GLU A 72 -5.84 -5.43 16.20
CA GLU A 72 -6.21 -5.47 17.62
C GLU A 72 -4.98 -5.43 18.51
N GLN A 73 -3.86 -6.00 18.04
CA GLN A 73 -2.55 -6.03 18.66
C GLN A 73 -1.49 -5.84 17.56
N ASP A 74 -0.30 -5.37 17.92
CA ASP A 74 0.83 -5.08 17.00
C ASP A 74 0.68 -3.85 16.09
N HIS A 75 1.69 -3.66 15.24
CA HIS A 75 1.82 -2.54 14.33
C HIS A 75 2.27 -3.04 12.95
N PHE A 76 1.78 -2.40 11.89
CA PHE A 76 2.29 -2.59 10.54
C PHE A 76 3.73 -2.08 10.42
N VAL A 77 4.58 -2.83 9.73
CA VAL A 77 5.94 -2.40 9.42
C VAL A 77 5.93 -1.55 8.15
N TRP A 78 5.88 -0.23 8.34
CA TRP A 78 5.88 0.70 7.21
C TRP A 78 7.28 0.80 6.60
N PRO A 79 7.44 0.62 5.28
CA PRO A 79 8.74 0.68 4.62
C PRO A 79 9.43 2.04 4.81
N ARG A 80 10.74 2.01 5.02
CA ARG A 80 11.56 3.19 5.38
C ARG A 80 12.37 3.70 4.20
N ARG A 81 11.72 3.82 3.04
CA ARG A 81 12.38 4.28 1.81
C ARG A 81 12.38 5.80 1.73
N HIS A 82 13.40 6.36 1.06
CA HIS A 82 13.59 7.82 1.00
C HIS A 82 12.55 8.53 0.10
N GLN A 83 11.92 7.80 -0.83
CA GLN A 83 10.92 8.35 -1.73
C GLN A 83 9.69 8.84 -0.96
N ALA A 84 9.14 9.99 -1.37
CA ALA A 84 7.91 10.54 -0.78
C ALA A 84 6.69 9.61 -0.99
N VAL A 85 6.69 8.89 -2.11
CA VAL A 85 5.72 7.86 -2.46
C VAL A 85 6.47 6.56 -2.70
N ILE A 86 6.00 5.49 -2.07
CA ILE A 86 6.61 4.16 -2.21
C ILE A 86 5.72 3.31 -3.10
N GLU A 87 6.25 2.87 -4.24
CA GLU A 87 5.58 1.91 -5.11
C GLU A 87 5.78 0.50 -4.61
N LEU A 88 4.68 -0.25 -4.54
CA LEU A 88 4.64 -1.67 -4.21
C LEU A 88 3.94 -2.46 -5.31
N THR A 89 4.30 -3.74 -5.37
CA THR A 89 3.48 -4.75 -6.06
C THR A 89 2.26 -5.12 -5.19
N THR A 90 1.23 -5.67 -5.81
CA THR A 90 0.08 -6.23 -5.07
C THR A 90 0.50 -7.28 -4.06
N GLU A 91 1.50 -8.11 -4.36
CA GLU A 91 2.06 -9.08 -3.43
C GLU A 91 2.68 -8.40 -2.19
N GLN A 92 3.50 -7.37 -2.38
CA GLN A 92 4.09 -6.60 -1.28
C GLN A 92 3.03 -5.87 -0.45
N LEU A 93 1.92 -5.43 -1.05
CA LEU A 93 0.78 -4.90 -0.30
C LEU A 93 0.19 -5.97 0.62
N HIS A 94 -0.01 -7.20 0.13
CA HIS A 94 -0.53 -8.28 0.96
C HIS A 94 0.44 -8.63 2.09
N TRP A 95 1.75 -8.66 1.83
CA TRP A 95 2.75 -8.85 2.89
C TRP A 95 2.67 -7.78 3.97
N LEU A 96 2.58 -6.50 3.58
CA LEU A 96 2.39 -5.40 4.52
C LEU A 96 1.11 -5.59 5.33
N LEU A 97 0.01 -5.95 4.68
CA LEU A 97 -1.28 -6.19 5.34
C LEU A 97 -1.19 -7.39 6.30
N ASP A 98 -0.35 -8.39 6.02
CA ASP A 98 -0.09 -9.54 6.89
C ASP A 98 0.96 -9.25 7.97
N GLY A 99 1.48 -8.02 8.06
CA GLY A 99 2.43 -7.58 9.08
C GLY A 99 3.90 -7.89 8.78
N ILE A 100 4.23 -8.31 7.56
CA ILE A 100 5.58 -8.65 7.13
C ILE A 100 6.38 -7.37 6.82
N ASP A 101 7.62 -7.31 7.30
CA ASP A 101 8.58 -6.27 6.91
C ASP A 101 9.06 -6.50 5.47
N ILE A 102 8.47 -5.74 4.54
CA ILE A 102 8.75 -5.84 3.11
C ILE A 102 10.17 -5.45 2.72
N ASP A 103 10.87 -4.63 3.51
CA ASP A 103 12.25 -4.24 3.24
C ASP A 103 13.25 -5.30 3.76
N ALA A 104 12.81 -6.19 4.65
CA ALA A 104 13.59 -7.33 5.13
C ALA A 104 13.44 -8.59 4.24
N VAL A 105 12.44 -8.64 3.34
CA VAL A 105 12.21 -9.80 2.47
C VAL A 105 13.35 -9.98 1.47
N ARG A 106 13.99 -11.16 1.51
CA ARG A 106 15.02 -11.56 0.55
C ARG A 106 14.50 -12.66 -0.36
N ARG A 107 14.40 -12.38 -1.65
CA ARG A 107 14.13 -13.40 -2.67
C ARG A 107 15.43 -14.10 -3.06
N HIS A 108 15.36 -15.40 -3.35
CA HIS A 108 16.47 -16.08 -4.01
C HIS A 108 16.77 -15.41 -5.36
N PRO A 109 18.05 -15.32 -5.76
CA PRO A 109 18.39 -14.82 -7.08
C PRO A 109 17.73 -15.72 -8.15
N VAL A 110 17.22 -15.10 -9.22
CA VAL A 110 16.72 -15.86 -10.37
C VAL A 110 17.89 -16.63 -10.97
N ARG A 111 17.83 -17.96 -10.88
CA ARG A 111 18.83 -18.87 -11.45
C ARG A 111 18.25 -19.48 -12.71
N ARG A 112 18.98 -19.38 -13.83
CA ARG A 112 18.66 -20.13 -15.05
C ARG A 112 19.41 -21.45 -14.99
N TYR A 113 18.68 -22.55 -14.94
CA TYR A 113 19.24 -23.89 -15.03
C TYR A 113 19.19 -24.34 -16.49
N LEU A 114 20.33 -24.80 -17.02
CA LEU A 114 20.41 -25.33 -18.39
C LEU A 114 19.98 -26.79 -18.45
N HIS A 115 20.07 -27.51 -17.33
CA HIS A 115 19.70 -28.90 -17.19
C HIS A 115 18.99 -29.12 -15.86
N ALA A 116 17.96 -29.97 -15.85
CA ALA A 116 17.43 -30.53 -14.62
C ALA A 116 18.40 -31.60 -14.12
N SER A 117 18.77 -31.51 -12.84
CA SER A 117 19.53 -32.55 -12.13
C SER A 117 18.68 -33.78 -11.87
#